data_AF-A0A917LKV9-F1
#
_entry.id   AF-A0A917LKV9-F1
#
_cell.length_a   1.000
_cell.length_b   1.000
_cell.length_c   1.000
_cell.angle_alpha   90.00
_cell.angle_beta   90.00
_cell.angle_gamma   90.00
#
_symmetry.space_group_name_H-M   'P 1'
#
loop_
_entity.id
_entity.type
_entity.pdbx_description
1 polymer ?
#
loop_
_entity_poly.entity_id
_entity_poly.type
_entity_poly.pdbx_seq_one_letter_code
_entity_poly.pdbx_strand_id
1 'polypeptide(L)'
;MKNIIIFGLLLIISACSSSKVSSTNSPHVTNTNCPEDGVCTFEVFHKKTLNIKKDGIGALYPELTEGKNIVIKFEYKRNEIPYTADGGYSEIIYAEIDASKKEINLNNEGLLEAKMVYGRICFCRGETGYYPIKKGDFKVSTNKDGTTTYDLTFKIQEVPQIITSFHETL
;
A
#
# COMPACT_ATOMS: atom_id res chain seq x y z
N MET A 1 -44.28 -10.44 -52.88
CA MET A 1 -43.23 -11.29 -52.29
C MET A 1 -42.48 -10.49 -51.24
N LYS A 2 -42.49 -11.00 -50.00
CA LYS A 2 -41.40 -10.92 -49.01
C LYS A 2 -41.05 -9.56 -48.39
N ASN A 3 -41.64 -9.35 -47.20
CA ASN A 3 -41.08 -8.88 -45.93
C ASN A 3 -39.69 -8.19 -45.93
N ILE A 4 -39.56 -7.15 -45.09
CA ILE A 4 -38.68 -7.08 -43.88
C ILE A 4 -38.58 -5.59 -43.49
N ILE A 5 -39.40 -5.13 -42.54
CA ILE A 5 -39.11 -4.93 -41.11
C ILE A 5 -38.44 -3.57 -40.83
N ILE A 6 -39.28 -2.72 -40.23
CA ILE A 6 -38.99 -1.64 -39.28
C ILE A 6 -37.97 -2.14 -38.24
N PHE A 7 -36.81 -1.49 -38.11
CA PHE A 7 -36.19 -1.14 -36.82
C PHE A 7 -34.86 -0.41 -37.08
N GLY A 8 -34.80 0.87 -36.72
CA GLY A 8 -33.59 1.68 -36.75
C GLY A 8 -33.74 2.88 -35.82
N LEU A 9 -34.32 2.59 -34.65
CA LEU A 9 -34.58 3.51 -33.55
C LEU A 9 -33.26 4.08 -33.03
N LEU A 10 -33.19 5.41 -32.96
CA LEU A 10 -32.40 6.24 -32.06
C LEU A 10 -31.20 5.55 -31.37
N LEU A 11 -30.01 5.72 -31.95
CA LEU A 11 -28.76 5.70 -31.19
C LEU A 11 -28.52 7.09 -30.61
N ILE A 12 -29.19 7.36 -29.49
CA ILE A 12 -28.80 8.45 -28.59
C ILE A 12 -27.46 8.04 -27.99
N ILE A 13 -26.42 8.74 -28.43
CA ILE A 13 -25.09 8.77 -27.81
C ILE A 13 -25.22 9.28 -26.37
N SER A 14 -25.52 8.37 -25.45
CA SER A 14 -25.30 8.59 -24.02
C SER A 14 -23.80 8.50 -23.76
N ALA A 15 -23.09 9.63 -23.91
CA ALA A 15 -21.75 9.81 -23.38
C ALA A 15 -21.86 9.78 -21.85
N CYS A 16 -21.68 8.60 -21.27
CA CYS A 16 -21.51 8.46 -19.83
C CYS A 16 -20.12 9.01 -19.49
N SER A 17 -20.03 10.30 -19.16
CA SER A 17 -18.89 10.82 -18.43
C SER A 17 -18.92 10.15 -17.06
N SER A 18 -18.20 9.05 -16.90
CA SER A 18 -17.90 8.50 -15.59
C SER A 18 -17.07 9.55 -14.86
N SER A 19 -17.72 10.42 -14.08
CA SER A 19 -17.08 11.11 -12.98
C SER A 19 -16.69 10.03 -11.98
N LYS A 20 -15.49 9.45 -12.16
CA LYS A 20 -14.84 8.74 -11.07
C LYS A 20 -14.70 9.79 -9.98
N VAL A 21 -15.53 9.67 -8.95
CA VAL A 21 -15.29 10.32 -7.67
C VAL A 21 -13.93 9.78 -7.23
N SER A 22 -12.89 10.54 -7.54
CA SER A 22 -11.57 10.28 -7.04
C SER A 22 -11.67 10.50 -5.55
N SER A 23 -11.81 9.42 -4.78
CA SER A 23 -11.44 9.46 -3.37
C SER A 23 -10.04 10.06 -3.35
N THR A 24 -9.91 11.25 -2.78
CA THR A 24 -8.67 11.99 -2.67
C THR A 24 -7.74 11.24 -1.72
N ASN A 25 -7.15 10.17 -2.21
CA ASN A 25 -5.97 9.54 -1.65
C ASN A 25 -4.80 10.11 -2.45
N SER A 26 -4.50 11.40 -2.25
CA SER A 26 -3.21 11.92 -2.73
C SER A 26 -2.16 11.39 -1.78
N PRO A 27 -1.09 10.73 -2.28
CA PRO A 27 0.01 10.30 -1.42
C PRO A 27 0.56 11.49 -0.65
N HIS A 28 0.66 11.35 0.67
CA HIS A 28 1.32 12.34 1.51
C HIS A 28 2.83 12.11 1.42
N VAL A 29 3.59 13.09 0.95
CA VAL A 29 5.06 13.01 0.93
C VAL A 29 5.57 13.25 2.35
N THR A 30 6.45 12.37 2.83
CA THR A 30 6.87 12.37 4.23
C THR A 30 8.35 12.69 4.38
N ASN A 31 8.70 13.38 5.47
CA ASN A 31 10.07 13.89 5.70
C ASN A 31 10.78 13.24 6.89
N THR A 32 10.10 12.40 7.68
CA THR A 32 10.68 11.78 8.88
C THR A 32 11.34 10.44 8.55
N ASN A 33 12.67 10.36 8.69
CA ASN A 33 13.50 9.17 8.41
C ASN A 33 13.49 8.67 6.95
N CYS A 34 13.13 9.54 6.00
CA CYS A 34 13.27 9.21 4.59
C CYS A 34 14.72 9.32 4.12
N PRO A 35 15.30 8.30 3.45
CA PRO A 35 16.63 8.41 2.87
C PRO A 35 16.74 9.56 1.85
N GLU A 36 17.85 10.29 1.89
CA GLU A 36 18.09 11.48 1.04
C GLU A 36 18.14 11.15 -0.46
N ASP A 37 18.43 9.90 -0.81
CA ASP A 37 18.52 9.43 -2.19
C ASP A 37 17.17 9.00 -2.77
N GLY A 38 16.04 9.34 -2.14
CA GLY A 38 14.71 9.01 -2.64
C GLY A 38 13.59 9.87 -2.08
N VAL A 39 12.37 9.36 -2.27
CA VAL A 39 11.13 10.00 -1.84
C VAL A 39 10.31 8.98 -1.05
N CYS A 40 9.76 9.40 0.07
CA CYS A 40 8.87 8.59 0.88
C CYS A 40 7.44 9.08 0.77
N THR A 41 6.51 8.15 0.60
CA THR A 41 5.08 8.42 0.52
C THR A 41 4.34 7.58 1.55
N PHE A 42 3.27 8.16 2.10
CA PHE A 42 2.35 7.48 3.00
C PHE A 42 0.92 7.63 2.49
N GLU A 43 0.21 6.51 2.41
CA GLU A 43 -1.15 6.41 1.89
C GLU A 43 -2.04 5.66 2.89
N VAL A 44 -3.25 6.18 3.11
CA VAL A 44 -4.28 5.55 3.96
C VAL A 44 -5.48 5.18 3.11
N PHE A 45 -5.81 3.89 3.07
CA PHE A 45 -6.93 3.33 2.34
C PHE A 45 -8.05 2.93 3.30
N HIS A 46 -9.13 3.70 3.31
CA HIS A 46 -10.32 3.37 4.11
C HIS A 46 -11.20 2.32 3.43
N LYS A 47 -11.92 1.54 4.24
CA LYS A 47 -12.86 0.50 3.78
C LYS A 47 -12.19 -0.53 2.88
N LYS A 48 -10.95 -0.88 3.22
CA LYS A 48 -10.16 -1.89 2.51
C LYS A 48 -9.82 -3.06 3.42
N THR A 49 -9.49 -4.18 2.80
CA THR A 49 -8.90 -5.35 3.43
C THR A 49 -7.63 -5.70 2.66
N LEU A 50 -6.55 -5.96 3.40
CA LEU A 50 -5.28 -6.44 2.90
C LEU A 50 -5.30 -7.98 2.89
N ASN A 51 -5.07 -8.56 1.73
CA ASN A 51 -4.88 -9.98 1.54
C ASN A 51 -3.44 -10.23 1.10
N ILE A 52 -2.69 -11.04 1.86
CA ILE A 52 -1.35 -11.47 1.46
C ILE A 52 -1.49 -12.80 0.73
N LYS A 53 -1.41 -12.76 -0.61
CA LYS A 53 -1.59 -13.92 -1.49
C LYS A 53 -0.24 -14.50 -1.91
N LYS A 54 -0.28 -15.68 -2.53
CA LYS A 54 0.86 -16.33 -3.18
C LYS A 54 0.60 -16.45 -4.67
N ASP A 55 1.60 -16.20 -5.49
CA ASP A 55 1.53 -16.44 -6.92
C ASP A 55 1.78 -17.92 -7.28
N GLY A 56 1.82 -18.24 -8.57
CA GLY A 56 2.03 -19.60 -9.07
C GLY A 56 3.39 -20.23 -8.72
N ILE A 57 4.36 -19.43 -8.26
CA ILE A 57 5.68 -19.90 -7.80
C ILE A 57 5.85 -19.75 -6.28
N GLY A 58 4.80 -19.34 -5.57
CA GLY A 58 4.77 -19.24 -4.11
C GLY A 58 5.24 -17.90 -3.55
N ALA A 59 5.58 -16.92 -4.39
CA ALA A 59 5.99 -15.59 -3.94
C ALA A 59 4.78 -14.80 -3.39
N LEU A 60 4.99 -14.07 -2.29
CA LEU A 60 3.92 -13.30 -1.67
C LEU A 60 3.64 -12.03 -2.47
N TYR A 61 2.38 -11.60 -2.49
CA TYR A 61 1.99 -10.28 -2.97
C TYR A 61 0.79 -9.73 -2.19
N PRO A 62 0.76 -8.41 -1.89
CA PRO A 62 -0.38 -7.77 -1.26
C PRO A 62 -1.47 -7.50 -2.31
N GLU A 63 -2.71 -7.77 -1.93
CA GLU A 63 -3.90 -7.41 -2.71
C GLU A 63 -4.88 -6.66 -1.79
N LEU A 64 -5.32 -5.49 -2.22
CA LEU A 64 -6.34 -4.70 -1.52
C LEU A 64 -7.71 -4.99 -2.13
N THR A 65 -8.66 -5.43 -1.30
CA THR A 65 -10.07 -5.62 -1.67
C THR A 65 -10.96 -4.68 -0.87
N GLU A 66 -12.23 -4.53 -1.27
CA GLU A 66 -13.21 -3.84 -0.42
C GLU A 66 -13.38 -4.57 0.92
N GLY A 67 -13.57 -3.79 1.98
CA GLY A 67 -13.67 -4.30 3.34
C GLY A 67 -14.13 -3.24 4.34
N LYS A 68 -13.94 -3.52 5.62
CA LYS A 68 -14.31 -2.61 6.72
C LYS A 68 -13.11 -1.98 7.44
N ASN A 69 -11.90 -2.41 7.11
CA ASN A 69 -10.67 -2.02 7.80
C ASN A 69 -10.03 -0.80 7.11
N ILE A 70 -8.96 -0.31 7.72
CA ILE A 70 -8.05 0.67 7.14
C ILE A 70 -6.78 -0.08 6.73
N VAL A 71 -6.26 0.18 5.54
CA VAL A 71 -4.96 -0.32 5.10
C VAL A 71 -4.04 0.87 4.93
N ILE A 72 -2.86 0.83 5.52
CA ILE A 72 -1.81 1.84 5.30
C ILE A 72 -0.76 1.29 4.36
N LYS A 73 -0.14 2.18 3.59
CA LYS A 73 1.02 1.90 2.75
C LYS A 73 2.06 2.98 2.97
N PHE A 74 3.26 2.59 3.36
CA PHE A 74 4.45 3.43 3.30
C PHE A 74 5.32 2.95 2.14
N GLU A 75 5.85 3.85 1.34
CA GLU A 75 6.76 3.51 0.25
C GLU A 75 7.95 4.46 0.24
N TYR A 76 9.15 3.91 0.32
CA TYR A 76 10.38 4.61 -0.06
C TYR A 76 10.72 4.21 -1.49
N LYS A 77 10.81 5.19 -2.37
CA LYS A 77 11.26 5.02 -3.76
C LYS A 77 12.57 5.77 -3.95
N ARG A 78 13.64 5.04 -4.25
CA ARG A 78 14.94 5.64 -4.58
C ARG A 78 14.83 6.44 -5.89
N ASN A 79 15.54 7.56 -5.96
CA ASN A 79 15.72 8.31 -7.19
C ASN A 79 16.35 7.42 -8.27
N GLU A 80 15.77 7.45 -9.47
CA GLU A 80 16.27 6.67 -10.59
C GLU A 80 17.69 7.14 -10.98
N ILE A 81 18.58 6.19 -11.24
CA ILE A 81 19.93 6.50 -11.72
C ILE A 81 19.81 6.83 -13.22
N PRO A 82 20.17 8.05 -13.66
CA PRO A 82 20.04 8.44 -15.06
C PRO A 82 20.76 7.46 -15.99
N TYR A 83 20.13 7.17 -17.14
CA TYR A 83 20.70 6.32 -18.19
C TYR A 83 20.99 4.86 -17.75
N THR A 84 20.37 4.39 -16.67
CA THR A 84 20.53 3.01 -16.17
C THR A 84 19.23 2.23 -16.35
N ALA A 85 19.27 1.20 -17.19
CA ALA A 85 18.14 0.28 -17.35
C ALA A 85 17.91 -0.53 -16.06
N ASP A 86 16.65 -0.75 -15.71
CA ASP A 86 16.22 -1.51 -14.53
C ASP A 86 16.83 -1.02 -13.19
N GLY A 87 17.27 0.23 -13.12
CA GLY A 87 17.86 0.85 -11.93
C GLY A 87 16.86 1.22 -10.82
N GLY A 88 15.60 0.82 -10.95
CA GLY A 88 14.54 1.11 -10.00
C GLY A 88 14.71 0.36 -8.68
N TYR A 89 14.42 1.04 -7.57
CA TYR A 89 14.42 0.46 -6.24
C TYR A 89 13.31 1.06 -5.39
N SER A 90 12.54 0.20 -4.72
CA SER A 90 11.52 0.63 -3.75
C SER A 90 11.39 -0.34 -2.59
N GLU A 91 11.14 0.22 -1.40
CA GLU A 91 10.76 -0.52 -0.21
C GLU A 91 9.34 -0.13 0.20
N ILE A 92 8.45 -1.11 0.33
CA ILE A 92 7.03 -0.87 0.55
C ILE A 92 6.58 -1.61 1.80
N ILE A 93 5.89 -0.92 2.71
CA ILE A 93 5.29 -1.53 3.89
C ILE A 93 3.78 -1.41 3.76
N TYR A 94 3.08 -2.53 3.95
CA TYR A 94 1.63 -2.54 4.14
C TYR A 94 1.28 -3.01 5.54
N ALA A 95 0.21 -2.45 6.10
CA ALA A 95 -0.42 -2.95 7.32
C ALA A 95 -1.94 -2.76 7.25
N GLU A 96 -2.70 -3.69 7.84
CA GLU A 96 -4.14 -3.60 8.04
C GLU A 96 -4.45 -3.25 9.50
N ILE A 97 -5.36 -2.32 9.69
CA ILE A 97 -5.79 -1.77 10.97
C ILE A 97 -7.30 -1.95 11.07
N ASP A 98 -7.77 -2.51 12.18
CA ASP A 98 -9.20 -2.52 12.49
C ASP A 98 -9.70 -1.08 12.68
N ALA A 99 -10.60 -0.63 11.80
CA ALA A 99 -11.11 0.73 11.80
C ALA A 99 -11.88 1.11 13.09
N SER A 100 -12.26 0.13 13.92
CA SER A 100 -12.91 0.36 15.21
C SER A 100 -11.93 0.67 16.34
N LYS A 101 -10.63 0.36 16.18
CA LYS A 101 -9.60 0.58 17.20
C LYS A 101 -8.97 1.96 17.04
N LYS A 102 -9.03 2.78 18.09
CA LYS A 102 -8.36 4.09 18.17
C LYS A 102 -6.89 3.99 18.61
N GLU A 103 -6.56 2.90 19.27
CA GLU A 103 -5.21 2.61 19.76
C GLU A 103 -4.83 1.18 19.37
N ILE A 104 -3.62 1.05 18.83
CA ILE A 104 -2.98 -0.22 18.50
C ILE A 104 -1.56 -0.17 19.04
N ASN A 105 -1.13 -1.25 19.66
CA ASN A 105 0.26 -1.44 20.07
C ASN A 105 0.59 -2.93 19.88
N LEU A 106 1.29 -3.23 18.79
CA LEU A 106 1.67 -4.59 18.40
C LEU A 106 3.19 -4.68 18.44
N ASN A 107 3.71 -5.79 18.95
CA ASN A 107 5.14 -6.06 18.96
C ASN A 107 5.43 -7.46 18.43
N ASN A 108 6.58 -7.61 17.77
CA ASN A 108 7.11 -8.87 17.26
C ASN A 108 6.07 -9.71 16.50
N GLU A 109 5.73 -10.90 17.00
CA GLU A 109 4.76 -11.79 16.36
C GLU A 109 3.34 -11.20 16.33
N GLY A 110 3.01 -10.27 17.22
CA GLY A 110 1.75 -9.52 17.19
C GLY A 110 1.58 -8.68 15.91
N LEU A 111 2.67 -8.34 15.20
CA LEU A 111 2.61 -7.65 13.91
C LEU A 111 1.89 -8.48 12.83
N LEU A 112 1.78 -9.80 13.01
CA LEU A 112 1.02 -10.67 12.13
C LEU A 112 -0.49 -10.40 12.18
N GLU A 113 -1.01 -9.87 13.30
CA GLU A 113 -2.42 -9.46 13.41
C GLU A 113 -2.77 -8.32 12.44
N ALA A 114 -1.81 -7.43 12.21
CA ALA A 114 -1.93 -6.34 11.24
C ALA A 114 -1.54 -6.76 9.81
N LYS A 115 -1.32 -8.07 9.57
CA LYS A 115 -0.92 -8.64 8.27
C LYS A 115 0.28 -7.90 7.63
N MET A 116 1.20 -7.43 8.47
CA MET A 116 2.26 -6.55 8.02
C MET A 116 3.24 -7.25 7.08
N VAL A 117 3.52 -6.59 5.95
CA VAL A 117 4.41 -7.11 4.92
C VAL A 117 5.35 -6.02 4.41
N TYR A 118 6.60 -6.41 4.17
CA TYR A 118 7.66 -5.61 3.58
C TYR A 118 7.93 -6.08 2.16
N GLY A 119 7.82 -5.18 1.18
CA GLY A 119 8.18 -5.40 -0.20
C GLY A 119 9.54 -4.79 -0.50
N ARG A 120 10.43 -5.56 -1.11
CA ARG A 120 11.66 -5.07 -1.76
C ARG A 120 11.46 -5.23 -3.26
N ILE A 121 11.32 -4.11 -3.97
CA ILE A 121 11.06 -4.10 -5.40
C ILE A 121 12.28 -3.54 -6.12
N CYS A 122 13.06 -4.43 -6.72
CA CYS A 122 14.23 -4.09 -7.51
C CYS A 122 14.55 -5.19 -8.53
N PHE A 123 15.46 -4.89 -9.47
CA PHE A 123 16.12 -5.90 -10.29
C PHE A 123 17.22 -6.64 -9.50
N CYS A 124 16.83 -7.19 -8.35
CA CYS A 124 17.68 -7.89 -7.39
C CYS A 124 17.29 -9.38 -7.40
N ARG A 125 18.08 -10.19 -8.11
CA ARG A 125 17.79 -11.62 -8.33
C ARG A 125 17.71 -12.37 -7.00
N GLY A 126 16.56 -13.01 -6.75
CA GLY A 126 16.33 -13.82 -5.56
C GLY A 126 15.94 -13.05 -4.30
N GLU A 127 15.98 -11.71 -4.34
CA GLU A 127 15.66 -10.86 -3.18
C GLU A 127 14.42 -9.98 -3.41
N THR A 128 14.02 -9.78 -4.67
CA THR A 128 12.80 -9.04 -5.00
C THR A 128 11.55 -9.81 -4.55
N GLY A 129 10.60 -9.12 -3.93
CA GLY A 129 9.36 -9.73 -3.45
C GLY A 129 8.89 -9.18 -2.11
N TYR A 130 7.91 -9.86 -1.53
CA TYR A 130 7.28 -9.48 -0.27
C TYR A 130 7.56 -10.49 0.85
N TYR A 131 7.84 -9.97 2.05
CA TYR A 131 8.29 -10.71 3.22
C TYR A 131 7.47 -10.28 4.45
N PRO A 132 6.94 -11.22 5.26
CA PRO A 132 6.19 -10.86 6.46
C PRO A 132 7.07 -10.15 7.48
N ILE A 133 6.55 -9.08 8.09
CA ILE A 133 7.25 -8.38 9.18
C ILE A 133 6.91 -9.09 10.50
N LYS A 134 7.92 -9.67 11.15
CA LYS A 134 7.76 -10.48 12.38
C LYS A 134 8.47 -9.89 13.61
N LYS A 135 9.28 -8.84 13.44
CA LYS A 135 10.10 -8.24 14.50
C LYS A 135 10.02 -6.74 14.41
N GLY A 136 9.68 -6.10 15.52
CA GLY A 136 9.45 -4.66 15.57
C GLY A 136 8.32 -4.26 16.51
N ASP A 137 7.97 -2.98 16.47
CA ASP A 137 6.92 -2.35 17.25
C ASP A 137 6.09 -1.46 16.33
N PHE A 138 4.79 -1.70 16.28
CA PHE A 138 3.83 -0.92 15.51
C PHE A 138 2.79 -0.30 16.42
N LYS A 139 2.64 1.02 16.34
CA LYS A 139 1.71 1.79 17.16
C LYS A 139 0.85 2.69 16.29
N VAL A 140 -0.43 2.78 16.67
CA VAL A 140 -1.37 3.73 16.10
C VAL A 140 -2.10 4.39 17.25
N SER A 141 -2.20 5.72 17.25
CA SER A 141 -2.97 6.46 18.25
C SER A 141 -3.72 7.61 17.62
N THR A 142 -5.04 7.65 17.83
CA THR A 142 -5.90 8.77 17.41
C THR A 142 -6.20 9.69 18.59
N ASN A 143 -5.78 10.94 18.47
CA ASN A 143 -6.04 12.00 19.43
C ASN A 143 -7.51 12.47 19.41
N LYS A 144 -7.91 13.24 20.42
CA LYS A 144 -9.30 13.73 20.56
C LYS A 144 -9.73 14.68 19.45
N ASP A 145 -8.78 15.38 18.84
CA ASP A 145 -8.97 16.28 17.70
C ASP A 145 -9.11 15.52 16.36
N GLY A 146 -8.94 14.20 16.37
CA GLY A 146 -9.01 13.34 15.18
C GLY A 146 -7.65 13.04 14.54
N THR A 147 -6.60 13.73 14.97
CA THR A 147 -5.23 13.53 14.47
C THR A 147 -4.77 12.12 14.81
N THR A 148 -4.30 11.35 13.83
CA THR A 148 -3.83 9.97 14.01
C THR A 148 -2.35 9.85 13.69
N THR A 149 -1.60 9.29 14.64
CA THR A 149 -0.18 8.99 14.49
C THR A 149 0.02 7.51 14.21
N TYR A 150 0.91 7.20 13.28
CA TYR A 150 1.35 5.87 12.88
C TYR A 150 2.86 5.76 13.08
N ASP A 151 3.27 4.81 13.89
CA ASP A 151 4.66 4.60 14.29
C ASP A 151 5.05 3.16 14.02
N LEU A 152 6.13 2.97 13.26
CA LEU A 152 6.70 1.65 13.05
C LEU A 152 8.21 1.67 13.25
N THR A 153 8.72 0.69 13.98
CA THR A 153 10.13 0.27 13.93
C THR A 153 10.18 -1.23 13.67
N PHE A 154 10.98 -1.69 12.72
CA PHE A 154 10.99 -3.11 12.35
C PHE A 154 12.30 -3.59 11.76
N LYS A 155 12.45 -4.91 11.67
CA LYS A 155 13.60 -5.57 11.06
C LYS A 155 13.19 -6.75 10.20
N ILE A 156 13.80 -6.84 9.02
CA ILE A 156 13.73 -7.99 8.10
C ILE A 156 14.99 -8.84 8.26
N GLN A 157 14.84 -10.16 8.20
CA GLN A 157 15.97 -11.11 8.27
C GLN A 157 16.24 -11.78 6.94
N GLU A 158 15.24 -11.82 6.06
CA GLU A 158 15.22 -12.56 4.81
C GLU A 158 16.00 -11.85 3.70
N VAL A 159 15.98 -10.51 3.67
CA VAL A 159 16.63 -9.67 2.66
C VAL A 159 17.22 -8.40 3.29
N PRO A 160 18.20 -7.74 2.63
CA PRO A 160 18.66 -6.44 3.10
C PRO A 160 17.55 -5.40 3.06
N GLN A 161 17.62 -4.43 3.98
CA GLN A 161 16.59 -3.43 4.25
C GLN A 161 17.27 -2.08 4.52
N ILE A 162 16.72 -1.00 3.97
CA ILE A 162 17.15 0.38 4.21
C ILE A 162 16.20 1.05 5.20
N ILE A 163 14.89 0.93 4.98
CA ILE A 163 13.89 1.54 5.84
C ILE A 163 13.67 0.68 7.06
N THR A 164 14.09 1.14 8.22
CA THR A 164 13.89 0.43 9.51
C THR A 164 12.74 1.01 10.33
N SER A 165 12.21 2.17 9.96
CA SER A 165 11.15 2.86 10.71
C SER A 165 10.47 3.94 9.89
N PHE A 166 9.23 4.27 10.26
CA PHE A 166 8.58 5.52 9.84
C PHE A 166 7.77 6.10 11.02
N HIS A 167 7.53 7.41 10.96
CA HIS A 167 6.66 8.14 11.88
C HIS A 167 5.83 9.12 11.07
N GLU A 168 4.51 8.92 11.06
CA GLU A 168 3.56 9.73 10.29
C GLU A 168 2.41 10.21 11.15
N THR A 169 2.00 11.46 10.98
CA THR A 169 0.86 12.05 11.68
C THR A 169 -0.06 12.73 10.66
N LEU A 170 -1.35 12.37 10.69
CA LEU A 170 -2.39 12.84 9.76
C LEU A 170 -3.61 13.38 10.49
#